data_AF-A0A9N9HHN7-F1
#
_entry.id   AF-A0A9N9HHN7-F1
#
_cell.length_a   1.000
_cell.length_b   1.000
_cell.length_c   1.000
_cell.angle_alpha   90.00
_cell.angle_beta   90.00
_cell.angle_gamma   90.00
#
_symmetry.space_group_name_H-M   'P 1'
#
loop_
_entity.id
_entity.type
_entity.pdbx_description
1 polymer ?
#
loop_
_entity_poly.entity_id
_entity_poly.type
_entity_poly.pdbx_seq_one_letter_code
_entity_poly.pdbx_strand_id
1 'polypeptide(L)'
;MASFKNIPPNFTISPDGSHLILSIPIEKSYVDDRSYRLIRLSNELEILLIHDAETDKSSAALDIHVGHLCDPDNLQGLAHF
;
A
#
# COMPACT_ATOMS: atom_id res chain seq x y z
N MET A 1 20.40 4.63 3.85
CA MET A 1 19.64 3.60 4.59
C MET A 1 18.33 4.23 5.01
N ALA A 2 17.18 3.69 4.59
CA ALA A 2 15.89 4.28 4.95
C ALA A 2 15.67 4.14 6.46
N SER A 3 15.19 5.20 7.11
CA SER A 3 14.94 5.20 8.56
C SER A 3 13.46 4.90 8.81
N PHE A 4 13.17 3.74 9.41
CA PHE A 4 11.83 3.34 9.81
C PHE A 4 11.63 3.64 11.29
N LYS A 5 10.76 4.61 11.61
CA LYS A 5 10.52 5.05 12.99
C LYS A 5 9.65 4.07 13.78
N ASN A 6 8.67 3.45 13.12
CA ASN A 6 7.74 2.49 13.69
C ASN A 6 7.54 1.31 12.72
N ILE A 7 7.90 0.10 13.14
CA ILE A 7 7.68 -1.13 12.36
C ILE A 7 6.38 -1.76 12.85
N PRO A 8 5.32 -1.87 12.02
CA PRO A 8 4.08 -2.52 12.42
C PRO A 8 4.27 -4.02 12.71
N PRO A 9 3.35 -4.65 13.47
CA PRO A 9 3.39 -6.09 13.69
C PRO A 9 3.42 -6.87 12.37
N ASN A 10 4.16 -7.99 12.36
CA ASN A 10 4.33 -8.86 11.19
C ASN A 10 5.07 -8.23 10.01
N PHE A 11 5.71 -7.07 10.16
CA PHE A 11 6.60 -6.52 9.14
C PHE A 11 8.08 -6.76 9.47
N THR A 12 8.88 -7.01 8.44
CA THR A 12 10.34 -7.11 8.51
C THR A 12 10.99 -6.16 7.51
N ILE A 13 12.23 -5.74 7.77
CA ILE A 13 12.97 -4.85 6.86
C ILE A 13 13.42 -5.68 5.64
N SER A 14 13.26 -5.12 4.44
CA SER A 14 13.70 -5.73 3.19
C SER A 14 15.23 -5.97 3.20
N PRO A 15 15.75 -6.96 2.44
CA PRO A 15 17.18 -7.27 2.46
C PRO A 15 18.09 -6.10 2.06
N ASP A 16 17.60 -5.22 1.20
CA ASP A 16 18.28 -3.99 0.76
C ASP A 16 18.03 -2.78 1.69
N GLY A 17 17.19 -2.93 2.72
CA GLY A 17 16.89 -1.89 3.71
C GLY A 17 16.05 -0.72 3.18
N SER A 18 15.32 -0.90 2.06
CA SER A 18 14.58 0.15 1.38
C SER A 18 13.09 0.24 1.78
N HIS A 19 12.48 -0.86 2.23
CA HIS A 19 11.06 -0.92 2.62
C HIS A 19 10.83 -1.99 3.69
N LEU A 20 9.66 -1.98 4.31
CA LEU A 20 9.18 -3.07 5.16
C LEU A 20 8.36 -4.05 4.32
N ILE A 21 8.40 -5.34 4.65
CA ILE A 21 7.68 -6.43 3.98
C ILE A 21 6.82 -7.18 5.00
N LEU A 22 5.56 -7.42 4.67
CA LEU A 22 4.68 -8.29 5.46
C LEU A 22 5.25 -9.72 5.46
N SER A 23 5.44 -10.28 6.65
CA SER A 23 6.13 -11.55 6.89
C SER A 23 5.18 -12.73 7.04
N ILE A 24 3.87 -12.47 7.12
CA ILE A 24 2.82 -13.48 7.12
C ILE A 24 2.23 -13.64 5.71
N PRO A 25 1.72 -14.83 5.36
CA PRO A 25 1.02 -15.03 4.11
C PRO A 25 -0.20 -14.12 3.98
N ILE A 26 -0.43 -13.58 2.78
CA ILE A 26 -1.65 -12.86 2.45
C ILE A 26 -2.71 -13.89 2.08
N GLU A 27 -3.87 -13.83 2.75
CA GLU A 27 -5.00 -14.69 2.44
C GLU A 27 -5.50 -14.43 1.01
N LYS A 28 -5.72 -15.50 0.25
CA LYS A 28 -6.28 -15.45 -1.10
C LYS A 28 -7.15 -16.66 -1.37
N SER A 29 -8.00 -16.56 -2.39
CA SER A 29 -8.82 -17.68 -2.85
C SER A 29 -7.95 -18.83 -3.39
N TYR A 30 -8.41 -20.06 -3.26
CA TYR A 30 -7.70 -21.25 -3.73
C TYR A 30 -7.45 -21.24 -5.26
N VAL A 31 -8.36 -20.65 -6.03
CA VAL A 31 -8.26 -20.55 -7.49
C VAL A 31 -7.50 -19.32 -7.97
N ASP A 32 -7.00 -18.50 -7.05
CA ASP A 32 -6.22 -17.30 -7.38
C ASP A 32 -4.73 -17.66 -7.52
N ASP A 33 -4.22 -17.62 -8.74
CA ASP A 33 -2.84 -17.92 -9.12
C ASP A 33 -1.88 -16.73 -8.97
N ARG A 34 -2.40 -15.52 -8.70
CA ARG A 34 -1.60 -14.31 -8.56
C ARG A 34 -0.73 -14.35 -7.31
N SER A 35 0.39 -13.65 -7.37
CA SER A 35 1.32 -13.50 -6.25
C SER A 35 1.20 -12.10 -5.63
N TYR A 36 1.13 -12.04 -4.30
CA TYR A 36 0.88 -10.81 -3.57
C TYR A 36 2.06 -10.48 -2.65
N ARG A 37 2.33 -9.18 -2.48
CA ARG A 37 3.26 -8.67 -1.47
C ARG A 37 2.75 -7.35 -0.91
N LEU A 38 2.63 -7.27 0.40
CA LEU A 38 2.34 -6.01 1.10
C LEU A 38 3.66 -5.43 1.61
N ILE A 39 3.92 -4.17 1.25
CA ILE A 39 5.10 -3.43 1.71
C ILE A 39 4.70 -2.11 2.36
N ARG A 40 5.58 -1.57 3.19
CA ARG A 40 5.46 -0.21 3.74
C ARG A 40 6.74 0.58 3.53
N LEU A 41 6.62 1.76 2.94
CA LEU A 41 7.74 2.66 2.68
C LEU A 41 8.13 3.45 3.93
N SER A 42 9.29 4.11 3.91
CA SER A 42 9.76 4.92 5.04
C SER A 42 8.95 6.21 5.26
N ASN A 43 8.21 6.65 4.24
CA ASN A 43 7.23 7.73 4.34
C ASN A 43 5.84 7.22 4.77
N GLU A 44 5.77 5.98 5.25
CA GLU A 44 4.58 5.34 5.82
C GLU A 44 3.50 4.93 4.82
N LEU A 45 3.71 5.11 3.51
CA LEU A 45 2.80 4.58 2.49
C LEU A 45 2.80 3.05 2.50
N GLU A 46 1.60 2.48 2.51
CA GLU A 46 1.36 1.04 2.37
C GLU A 46 1.01 0.71 0.93
N ILE A 47 1.62 -0.36 0.40
CA ILE A 47 1.51 -0.73 -1.01
C ILE A 47 1.25 -2.22 -1.12
N LEU A 48 0.14 -2.60 -1.76
CA LEU A 48 -0.12 -3.96 -2.19
C LEU A 48 0.37 -4.16 -3.62
N LEU A 49 1.40 -4.98 -3.77
CA LEU A 49 1.91 -5.43 -5.07
C LEU A 49 1.17 -6.71 -5.47
N ILE A 50 0.66 -6.73 -6.70
CA ILE A 50 -0.01 -7.88 -7.31
C ILE A 50 0.77 -8.24 -8.56
N HIS A 51 1.34 -9.44 -8.59
CA HIS A 51 2.01 -9.99 -9.75
C HIS A 51 1.11 -11.03 -10.43
N ASP A 52 0.78 -10.73 -11.68
CA ASP A 52 0.02 -11.57 -12.59
C ASP A 52 0.85 -11.67 -13.88
N ALA A 53 1.31 -12.87 -14.22
CA ALA A 53 2.20 -13.10 -15.36
C ALA A 53 1.46 -13.09 -16.70
N GLU A 54 0.14 -13.35 -16.68
CA GLU A 54 -0.70 -13.50 -17.87
C GLU A 54 -1.49 -12.22 -18.18
N THR A 55 -1.30 -11.15 -17.41
CA THR A 55 -2.09 -9.93 -17.57
C THR A 55 -1.71 -9.17 -18.84
N ASP A 56 -2.70 -8.87 -19.68
CA ASP A 56 -2.51 -8.03 -20.86
C ASP A 56 -2.33 -6.55 -20.50
N LYS A 57 -2.80 -6.12 -19.33
CA LYS A 57 -2.83 -4.72 -18.90
C LYS A 57 -2.49 -4.59 -17.43
N SER A 58 -1.49 -3.78 -17.13
CA SER A 58 -1.19 -3.36 -15.77
C SER A 58 -2.14 -2.25 -15.29
N SER A 59 -2.29 -2.13 -13.97
CA SER A 59 -3.07 -1.08 -13.31
C SER A 59 -2.38 -0.62 -12.04
N ALA A 60 -2.68 0.60 -11.63
CA ALA A 60 -2.27 1.16 -10.34
C ALA A 60 -3.40 2.05 -9.81
N ALA A 61 -3.56 2.06 -8.50
CA ALA A 61 -4.50 2.93 -7.79
C ALA A 61 -3.81 3.50 -6.54
N LEU A 62 -4.27 4.67 -6.10
CA LEU A 62 -3.78 5.32 -4.90
C LEU A 62 -4.98 5.90 -4.16
N ASP A 63 -5.06 5.59 -2.87
CA ASP A 63 -6.06 6.12 -1.95
C ASP A 63 -5.39 7.16 -1.04
N ILE A 64 -6.04 8.31 -0.89
CA ILE A 64 -5.71 9.27 0.16
C ILE A 64 -6.86 9.24 1.16
N HIS A 65 -6.54 8.98 2.42
CA HIS A 65 -7.53 8.86 3.49
C HIS A 65 -8.07 10.23 3.96
N VAL A 66 -8.56 11.04 3.02
CA VAL A 66 -9.21 12.35 3.20
C VAL A 66 -10.34 12.47 2.18
N GLY A 67 -11.38 13.25 2.48
CA GLY A 67 -12.49 13.46 1.55
C GLY A 67 -13.29 14.70 1.91
N HIS A 68 -14.47 14.86 1.30
CA HIS A 68 -15.32 16.05 1.47
C HIS A 68 -15.72 16.34 2.92
N LEU A 69 -15.74 15.34 3.81
CA LEU A 69 -15.97 15.54 5.24
C LEU A 69 -14.85 16.31 5.94
N CYS A 70 -13.72 16.51 5.27
CA CYS A 70 -12.59 17.32 5.72
C CYS A 70 -12.53 18.68 5.01
N ASP A 71 -13.55 19.05 4.22
CA ASP A 71 -13.61 20.36 3.58
C ASP A 71 -13.64 21.47 4.64
N PRO A 72 -12.93 22.59 4.44
CA PRO A 72 -13.06 23.76 5.30
C PRO A 72 -14.51 24.29 5.29
N ASP A 73 -14.99 24.76 6.45
CA ASP A 73 -16.36 25.27 6.57
C ASP A 73 -16.69 26.39 5.57
N ASN A 74 -15.69 27.18 5.20
CA ASN A 74 -15.82 28.29 4.26
C ASN A 74 -15.58 27.91 2.80
N LEU A 75 -15.29 26.63 2.50
CA LEU A 75 -14.96 26.17 1.15
C LEU A 75 -15.36 24.71 0.92
N GLN A 76 -16.66 24.48 0.82
CA GLN A 76 -17.23 23.16 0.50
C GLN A 76 -16.88 22.74 -0.94
N GLY A 77 -16.61 21.45 -1.13
CA GLY A 77 -16.24 20.84 -2.40
C GLY A 77 -14.74 20.80 -2.68
N LEU A 78 -13.89 21.27 -1.76
CA LEU A 78 -12.45 21.37 -1.97
C LEU A 78 -11.77 20.01 -2.18
N ALA A 79 -12.14 18.99 -1.42
CA ALA A 79 -11.55 17.66 -1.59
C ALA A 79 -11.85 17.01 -2.95
N HIS A 80 -12.86 17.49 -3.68
CA HIS A 80 -13.22 17.00 -5.01
C HIS A 80 -12.55 17.79 -6.15
N PHE A 81 -12.29 19.09 -5.95
CA PHE A 81 -11.84 20.03 -6.98
C PHE A 81 -10.36 19.87 -7.35
#